data_AF-A0A6N6T8I0-F1
#
_entry.id   AF-A0A6N6T8I0-F1
#
_cell.length_a   1.000
_cell.length_b   1.000
_cell.length_c   1.000
_cell.angle_alpha   90.00
_cell.angle_beta   90.00
_cell.angle_gamma   90.00
#
_symmetry.space_group_name_H-M   'P 1'
#
loop_
_entity.id
_entity.type
_entity.pdbx_description
1 polymer ?
#
loop_
_entity_poly.entity_id
_entity_poly.type
_entity_poly.pdbx_seq_one_letter_code
_entity_poly.pdbx_strand_id
1 'polypeptide(L)'
;MTVIVAKYDVGHGNNLFIRGEGAGLNWESGIQMENAGNDVWVWTTNETGQTPVSFKFLINDESWSVGDNMSAPVGETTTLYPSF
;
A
#
# COMPACT_ATOMS: atom_id res chain seq x y z
N MET A 1 -0.92 2.60 -15.39
CA MET A 1 -0.22 3.03 -14.16
C MET A 1 -1.25 3.11 -13.06
N THR A 2 -1.06 2.36 -11.98
CA THR A 2 -1.89 2.42 -10.77
C THR A 2 -1.05 3.03 -9.66
N VAL A 3 -1.64 3.92 -8.85
CA VAL A 3 -0.98 4.58 -7.73
C VAL A 3 -1.82 4.38 -6.48
N ILE A 4 -1.19 3.88 -5.41
CA ILE A 4 -1.80 3.73 -4.10
C ILE A 4 -1.11 4.70 -3.16
N VAL A 5 -1.90 5.58 -2.55
CA VAL A 5 -1.44 6.56 -1.57
C VAL A 5 -2.03 6.21 -0.23
N ALA A 6 -1.19 5.99 0.78
CA ALA A 6 -1.60 5.85 2.17
C ALA A 6 -1.30 7.15 2.93
N LYS A 7 -2.31 7.63 3.66
CA LYS A 7 -2.23 8.81 4.52
C LYS A 7 -2.17 8.38 5.98
N TYR A 8 -0.96 8.21 6.51
CA TYR A 8 -0.70 7.80 7.88
C TYR A 8 0.74 8.14 8.33
N ASP A 9 0.89 8.66 9.54
CA ASP A 9 2.18 8.86 10.19
C ASP A 9 2.59 7.56 10.92
N VAL A 10 3.59 6.86 10.38
CA VAL A 10 4.11 5.61 10.97
C VAL A 10 5.07 5.85 12.14
N GLY A 11 5.40 7.09 12.46
CA GLY A 11 6.38 7.46 13.47
C GLY A 11 7.82 7.38 12.97
N HIS A 12 8.71 8.12 13.65
CA HIS A 12 10.11 8.26 13.24
C HIS A 12 10.86 6.91 13.26
N GLY A 13 11.57 6.61 12.17
CA GLY A 13 12.37 5.41 12.01
C GLY A 13 11.59 4.19 11.48
N ASN A 14 10.27 4.32 11.31
CA ASN A 14 9.45 3.28 10.73
C ASN A 14 9.21 3.52 9.23
N ASN A 15 8.89 2.44 8.51
CA ASN A 15 8.53 2.47 7.10
C ASN A 15 7.18 1.81 6.87
N LEU A 16 6.45 2.28 5.86
CA LEU A 16 5.20 1.65 5.44
C LEU A 16 5.46 0.66 4.30
N PHE A 17 4.85 -0.51 4.40
CA PHE A 17 4.89 -1.59 3.43
C PHE A 17 3.51 -1.91 2.91
N ILE A 18 3.44 -2.42 1.68
CA ILE A 18 2.22 -2.93 1.05
C ILE A 18 2.42 -4.41 0.68
N ARG A 19 1.43 -5.23 1.04
CA ARG A 19 1.29 -6.63 0.63
C ARG A 19 -0.09 -6.84 0.02
N GLY A 20 -0.22 -7.77 -0.92
CA GLY A 20 -1.47 -7.89 -1.65
C GLY A 20 -1.47 -8.97 -2.72
N GLU A 21 -2.53 -8.95 -3.51
CA GLU A 21 -2.71 -9.74 -4.71
C GLU A 21 -2.97 -8.82 -5.91
N GLY A 22 -2.27 -9.10 -7.00
CA GLY A 22 -2.34 -8.34 -8.25
C GLY A 22 -1.18 -7.35 -8.40
N ALA A 23 -0.92 -6.97 -9.66
CA ALA A 23 0.07 -5.97 -10.04
C ALA A 23 1.48 -6.16 -9.44
N GLY A 24 1.89 -7.43 -9.26
CA GLY A 24 3.20 -7.84 -8.74
C GLY A 24 3.29 -7.97 -7.22
N LEU A 25 2.20 -7.69 -6.48
CA LEU A 25 2.13 -7.91 -5.04
C LEU A 25 1.94 -9.40 -4.72
N ASN A 26 2.39 -9.77 -3.52
CA ASN A 26 2.11 -11.06 -2.88
C ASN A 26 1.87 -10.83 -1.37
N TRP A 27 1.37 -11.84 -0.67
CA TRP A 27 1.04 -11.74 0.77
C TRP A 27 2.21 -12.18 1.67
N GLU A 28 3.25 -12.77 1.09
CA GLU A 28 4.40 -13.36 1.77
C GLU A 28 5.51 -12.33 2.08
N SER A 29 5.71 -11.33 1.21
CA SER A 29 6.79 -10.35 1.28
C SER A 29 6.29 -8.96 0.89
N GLY A 30 6.51 -7.97 1.76
CA GLY A 30 6.08 -6.60 1.51
C GLY A 30 6.97 -5.86 0.54
N ILE A 31 6.37 -4.90 -0.16
CA ILE A 31 7.10 -3.86 -0.90
C ILE A 31 7.08 -2.60 -0.04
N GLN A 32 8.25 -2.04 0.24
CA GLN A 32 8.35 -0.76 0.93
C GLN A 32 7.77 0.34 0.05
N MET A 33 6.90 1.16 0.62
CA MET A 33 6.33 2.34 -0.04
C MET A 33 7.31 3.51 0.03
N GLU A 34 7.22 4.42 -0.94
CA GLU A 34 7.98 5.66 -0.95
C GLU A 34 7.40 6.66 0.06
N ASN A 35 8.23 7.22 0.94
CA ASN A 35 7.81 8.30 1.83
C ASN A 35 7.85 9.64 1.06
N ALA A 36 6.68 10.14 0.67
CA ALA A 36 6.53 11.38 -0.10
C ALA A 36 6.18 12.60 0.79
N GLY A 37 6.06 12.42 2.11
CA GLY A 37 5.77 13.46 3.08
C GLY A 37 5.58 12.90 4.50
N ASN A 38 5.30 13.77 5.46
CA ASN A 38 5.21 13.41 6.88
C ASN A 38 4.26 12.23 7.15
N ASP A 39 3.13 12.21 6.46
CA ASP A 39 2.09 11.19 6.58
C ASP A 39 1.73 10.59 5.21
N VAL A 40 2.57 10.75 4.18
CA VAL A 40 2.24 10.37 2.80
C VAL A 40 3.16 9.26 2.33
N TRP A 41 2.57 8.12 1.99
CA TRP A 41 3.28 6.96 1.46
C TRP A 41 2.71 6.57 0.11
N VAL A 42 3.57 6.32 -0.87
CA VAL A 42 3.17 6.07 -2.26
C VAL A 42 3.73 4.74 -2.75
N TRP A 43 2.88 3.94 -3.36
CA TRP A 43 3.27 2.78 -4.15
C TRP A 43 2.71 2.93 -5.57
N THR A 44 3.56 2.71 -6.57
CA THR A 44 3.19 2.85 -7.99
C THR A 44 3.55 1.57 -8.74
N THR A 45 2.67 1.16 -9.65
CA THR A 45 2.89 0.02 -10.53
C THR A 45 2.46 0.33 -11.96
N ASN A 46 3.23 -0.20 -12.92
CA ASN A 46 2.91 -0.13 -14.35
C ASN A 46 2.28 -1.43 -14.88
N GLU A 47 2.06 -2.41 -14.01
CA GLU A 47 1.44 -3.68 -14.39
C GLU A 47 0.04 -3.46 -14.94
N THR A 48 -0.22 -4.08 -16.10
CA THR A 48 -1.49 -3.98 -16.82
C THR A 48 -2.37 -5.18 -16.50
N GLY A 49 -2.88 -5.23 -15.27
CA GLY A 49 -3.92 -6.19 -14.86
C GLY A 49 -5.32 -5.72 -15.25
N GLN A 50 -6.29 -6.64 -15.33
CA GLN A 50 -7.72 -6.27 -15.46
C GLN A 50 -8.48 -6.34 -14.12
N THR A 51 -7.88 -6.96 -13.10
CA THR A 51 -8.49 -7.12 -11.78
C THR A 51 -7.99 -6.02 -10.84
N PRO A 52 -8.87 -5.44 -9.99
CA PRO A 52 -8.46 -4.54 -8.93
C PRO A 52 -7.36 -5.14 -8.06
N VAL A 53 -6.45 -4.30 -7.57
CA VAL A 53 -5.42 -4.72 -6.64
C VAL A 53 -6.06 -4.86 -5.26
N SER A 54 -5.94 -6.03 -4.64
CA SER A 54 -6.38 -6.26 -3.26
C SER A 54 -5.14 -6.25 -2.36
N PHE A 55 -5.13 -5.47 -1.28
CA PHE A 55 -3.92 -5.27 -0.50
C PHE A 55 -4.21 -4.85 0.92
N LYS A 56 -3.14 -4.81 1.72
CA LYS A 56 -3.15 -4.28 3.08
C LYS A 56 -1.80 -3.69 3.42
N PHE A 57 -1.80 -2.75 4.36
CA PHE A 57 -0.59 -2.03 4.76
C PHE A 57 0.03 -2.65 6.01
N LEU A 58 1.35 -2.52 6.12
CA LEU A 58 2.10 -2.94 7.28
C LEU A 58 3.12 -1.88 7.70
N ILE A 59 3.30 -1.68 9.00
CA ILE A 59 4.45 -0.95 9.53
C ILE A 59 5.62 -1.93 9.65
N ASN A 60 6.78 -1.55 9.11
CA ASN A 60 8.02 -2.32 9.09
C ASN A 60 7.89 -3.75 8.55
N ASP A 61 6.89 -4.00 7.70
CA ASP A 61 6.55 -5.32 7.18
C ASP A 61 6.17 -6.37 8.26
N GLU A 62 5.79 -5.89 9.45
CA GLU A 62 5.53 -6.72 10.64
C GLU A 62 4.12 -6.50 11.22
N SER A 63 3.67 -5.24 11.27
CA SER A 63 2.41 -4.88 11.93
C SER A 63 1.34 -4.48 10.92
N TRP A 64 0.31 -5.32 10.76
CA TRP A 64 -0.79 -5.10 9.83
C TRP A 64 -1.71 -3.96 10.24
N SER A 65 -2.25 -3.23 9.27
CA SER A 65 -3.36 -2.31 9.50
C SER A 65 -4.60 -3.04 10.03
N VAL A 66 -5.49 -2.33 10.72
CA VAL A 66 -6.76 -2.84 11.23
C VAL A 66 -7.79 -2.96 10.10
N GLY A 67 -8.74 -3.88 10.24
CA GLY A 67 -9.85 -4.08 9.31
C GLY A 67 -9.55 -5.07 8.18
N ASP A 68 -10.46 -5.09 7.20
CA ASP A 68 -10.39 -5.97 6.03
C ASP A 68 -9.35 -5.50 5.01
N ASN A 69 -9.10 -6.35 4.00
CA ASN A 69 -8.26 -5.98 2.87
C ASN A 69 -8.88 -4.79 2.10
N MET A 70 -8.04 -3.87 1.69
CA MET A 70 -8.40 -2.72 0.87
C MET A 70 -8.28 -3.08 -0.62
N SER A 71 -8.91 -2.28 -1.48
CA SER A 71 -8.80 -2.45 -2.93
C SER A 71 -8.56 -1.13 -3.66
N ALA A 72 -7.85 -1.21 -4.80
CA ALA A 72 -7.61 -0.09 -5.69
C ALA A 72 -7.93 -0.49 -7.15
N PRO A 73 -8.72 0.31 -7.88
CA PRO A 73 -8.94 0.11 -9.30
C PRO A 73 -7.62 0.18 -10.09
N VAL A 74 -7.54 -0.59 -11.17
CA VAL A 74 -6.37 -0.55 -12.05
C VAL A 74 -6.39 0.74 -12.88
N GLY A 75 -5.22 1.37 -13.04
CA GLY A 75 -5.07 2.54 -13.89
C GLY A 75 -5.36 3.87 -13.22
N GLU A 76 -5.70 3.84 -11.92
CA GLU A 76 -6.13 5.03 -11.17
C GLU A 76 -5.22 5.31 -9.97
N THR A 77 -5.38 6.51 -9.40
CA THR A 77 -4.79 6.88 -8.10
C THR A 77 -5.83 6.72 -7.01
N THR A 78 -5.55 5.88 -6.01
CA THR A 78 -6.41 5.66 -4.85
C THR A 78 -5.74 6.17 -3.58
N THR A 79 -6.40 7.06 -2.85
CA THR A 79 -5.92 7.56 -1.54
C THR A 79 -6.71 6.93 -0.40
N LEU A 80 -5.99 6.35 0.56
CA LEU A 80 -6.54 5.59 1.68
C LEU A 80 -5.97 6.09 3.01
N TYR A 81 -6.74 5.87 4.08
CA TYR A 81 -6.42 6.30 5.43
C TYR A 81 -6.40 5.06 6.35
N PRO A 82 -5.30 4.30 6.37
CA PRO A 82 -5.22 3.12 7.22
C PRO A 82 -5.16 3.49 8.69
N SER A 83 -5.55 2.53 9.53
CA SER A 83 -5.37 2.57 10.99
C SER A 83 -4.56 1.34 11.40
N PHE A 84 -3.74 1.46 12.44
CA PHE A 84 -2.85 0.40 12.94
C PHE A 84 -3.12 0.14 14.42
#